data_AF-H1ZZJ5-F1
#
_entry.id   AF-H1ZZJ5-F1
#
_cell.length_a   1.000
_cell.length_b   1.000
_cell.length_c   1.000
_cell.angle_alpha   90.00
_cell.angle_beta   90.00
_cell.angle_gamma   90.00
#
_symmetry.space_group_name_H-M   'P 1'
#
loop_
_entity.id
_entity.type
_entity.pdbx_description
1 polymer ?
#
loop_
_entity_poly.entity_id
_entity_poly.type
_entity_poly.pdbx_seq_one_letter_code
_entity_poly.pdbx_strand_id
1 'polypeptide(L)'
;MEQSATSLGGSVTETLATLLAPVDAELARRYPGDPGTRQPVHTVYVPAHDLTADTVRSWGARALDALDEHAPDAESFGQVLGLDGELAETVYARVRAKLESEPVEDLRVDFEDGYRGRSAAEEDADAARAARLLAEAHADGSAPPGFGIRMKCMEAAVRERGIRTLDIFLTALVRQGPPPAGLVLTLPKVTYPEQVSALDVLLSRFERTHQLPHGALGFEIQVETSQAVLGPDGTVTLARMIDAARGRARGLHYGTFDYSAALGVAAAHQSSDHPAADHAKSVMQVAAAGTGVRLSDGSSNVLPVGGTPKVHEAWRLHYGLVRRALARAYWQGWDMHPAQLPTRYAAVFAFHRELLPAAASRLAAYANSTPGQVLDEPATARALSAQLLRGLDCGALDIGEVARQSGLTRADLEAFAAPGPAAGKPAD
;
A
#
# COMPACT_ATOMS: atom_id res chain seq x y z
N MET A 1 -21.51 -25.64 45.07
CA MET A 1 -20.54 -25.51 43.97
C MET A 1 -20.30 -26.89 43.41
N GLU A 2 -20.97 -27.24 42.32
CA GLU A 2 -20.54 -28.39 41.51
C GLU A 2 -19.15 -28.06 40.97
N GLN A 3 -18.15 -28.85 41.35
CA GLN A 3 -16.87 -28.82 40.65
C GLN A 3 -17.11 -29.40 39.27
N SER A 4 -16.99 -28.58 38.24
CA SER A 4 -16.99 -29.05 36.86
C SER A 4 -15.85 -30.05 36.69
N ALA A 5 -16.18 -31.34 36.56
CA ALA A 5 -15.19 -32.41 36.39
C ALA A 5 -14.80 -32.51 34.91
N THR A 6 -13.49 -32.54 34.63
CA THR A 6 -12.97 -32.84 33.30
C THR A 6 -12.66 -34.34 33.19
N SER A 7 -13.10 -34.99 32.11
CA SER A 7 -12.85 -36.42 31.87
C SER A 7 -11.46 -36.73 31.30
N LEU A 8 -10.74 -35.70 30.84
CA LEU A 8 -9.38 -35.79 30.31
C LEU A 8 -8.36 -35.34 31.37
N GLY A 9 -7.29 -36.09 31.53
CA GLY A 9 -6.18 -35.75 32.42
C GLY A 9 -5.17 -34.79 31.79
N GLY A 10 -4.30 -34.19 32.61
CA GLY A 10 -3.27 -33.24 32.17
C GLY A 10 -2.31 -33.78 31.10
N SER A 11 -2.07 -35.10 31.08
CA SER A 11 -1.19 -35.76 30.09
C SER A 11 -1.67 -35.62 28.64
N VAL A 12 -2.99 -35.54 28.41
CA VAL A 12 -3.55 -35.30 27.06
C VAL A 12 -3.24 -33.87 26.62
N THR A 13 -3.38 -32.89 27.53
CA THR A 13 -3.08 -31.48 27.25
C THR A 13 -1.60 -31.27 26.92
N GLU A 14 -0.70 -31.89 27.70
CA GLU A 14 0.75 -31.85 27.44
C GLU A 14 1.14 -32.49 26.11
N THR A 15 0.50 -33.61 25.76
CA THR A 15 0.72 -34.28 24.48
C THR A 15 0.30 -33.39 23.31
N LEU A 16 -0.87 -32.75 23.39
CA LEU A 16 -1.35 -31.83 22.36
C LEU A 16 -0.47 -30.58 22.26
N ALA A 17 -0.05 -30.00 23.39
CA ALA A 17 0.86 -28.86 23.41
C ALA A 17 2.20 -29.19 22.73
N THR A 18 2.76 -30.37 23.01
CA THR A 18 4.00 -30.83 22.36
C THR A 18 3.82 -31.04 20.86
N LEU A 19 2.68 -31.62 20.44
CA LEU A 19 2.38 -31.86 19.03
C LEU A 19 2.21 -30.56 18.24
N LEU A 20 1.59 -29.54 18.84
CA LEU A 20 1.24 -28.29 18.17
C LEU A 20 2.31 -27.20 18.31
N ALA A 21 3.24 -27.28 19.26
CA ALA A 21 4.28 -26.26 19.44
C ALA A 21 5.07 -25.89 18.15
N PRO A 22 5.46 -26.85 17.27
CA PRO A 22 6.08 -26.50 15.98
C PRO A 22 5.14 -25.79 15.01
N VAL A 23 3.83 -26.13 15.05
CA VAL A 23 2.80 -25.48 14.24
C VAL A 23 2.59 -24.04 14.71
N ASP A 24 2.49 -23.83 16.01
CA ASP A 24 2.34 -22.50 16.62
C ASP A 24 3.55 -21.60 16.29
N ALA A 25 4.76 -22.15 16.37
CA ALA A 25 5.98 -21.43 16.00
C ALA A 25 6.00 -21.04 14.52
N GLU A 26 5.55 -21.93 13.62
CA GLU A 26 5.47 -21.65 12.19
C GLU A 26 4.37 -20.63 11.86
N LEU A 27 3.22 -20.70 12.54
CA LEU A 27 2.14 -19.72 12.41
C LEU A 27 2.62 -18.33 12.86
N ALA A 28 3.26 -18.23 14.02
CA ALA A 28 3.79 -16.96 14.52
C ALA A 28 4.87 -16.38 13.59
N ARG A 29 5.72 -17.23 13.00
CA ARG A 29 6.76 -16.80 12.06
C ARG A 29 6.21 -16.33 10.72
N ARG A 30 5.23 -17.04 10.15
CA ARG A 30 4.65 -16.72 8.84
C ARG A 30 3.60 -15.62 8.88
N TYR A 31 2.86 -15.52 9.99
CA TYR A 31 1.70 -14.65 10.11
C TYR A 31 1.80 -13.69 11.32
N PRO A 32 2.79 -12.79 11.34
CA PRO A 32 2.98 -11.84 12.45
C PRO A 32 1.86 -10.77 12.56
N GLY A 33 1.01 -10.61 11.55
CA GLY A 33 -0.03 -9.58 11.49
C GLY A 33 0.42 -8.27 10.83
N ASP A 34 -0.49 -7.28 10.77
CA ASP A 34 -0.18 -5.94 10.25
C ASP A 34 0.82 -5.24 11.20
N PRO A 35 1.91 -4.65 10.68
CA PRO A 35 2.89 -3.93 11.51
C PRO A 35 2.34 -2.65 12.17
N GLY A 36 1.13 -2.21 11.84
CA GLY A 36 0.48 -1.05 12.47
C GLY A 36 1.07 0.31 12.08
N THR A 37 1.98 0.34 11.10
CA THR A 37 2.52 1.59 10.56
C THR A 37 1.57 2.20 9.52
N ARG A 38 1.73 3.49 9.21
CA ARG A 38 0.97 4.12 8.11
C ARG A 38 1.21 3.39 6.78
N GLN A 39 0.14 3.11 6.05
CA GLN A 39 0.19 2.66 4.64
C GLN A 39 -0.19 3.84 3.74
N PRO A 40 0.58 4.15 2.69
CA PRO A 40 0.22 5.21 1.76
C PRO A 40 -1.03 4.83 0.96
N VAL A 41 -1.84 5.82 0.60
CA VAL A 41 -3.08 5.60 -0.19
C VAL A 41 -2.81 5.42 -1.69
N HIS A 42 -1.63 5.82 -2.12
CA HIS A 42 -1.20 5.72 -3.51
C HIS A 42 0.32 5.64 -3.63
N THR A 43 0.79 5.21 -4.80
CA THR A 43 2.18 5.32 -5.25
C THR A 43 2.23 5.98 -6.62
N VAL A 44 3.17 6.90 -6.82
CA VAL A 44 3.47 7.49 -8.12
C VAL A 44 4.80 6.97 -8.64
N TYR A 45 4.86 6.62 -9.93
CA TYR A 45 6.10 6.23 -10.60
C TYR A 45 6.57 7.38 -11.48
N VAL A 46 7.80 7.85 -11.24
CA VAL A 46 8.40 8.95 -12.01
C VAL A 46 9.65 8.43 -12.71
N PRO A 47 9.75 8.49 -14.05
CA PRO A 47 10.96 8.11 -14.76
C PRO A 47 12.19 8.81 -14.18
N ALA A 48 13.29 8.07 -13.99
CA ALA A 48 14.45 8.61 -13.30
C ALA A 48 15.00 9.91 -13.92
N HIS A 49 14.95 10.04 -15.25
CA HIS A 49 15.41 11.24 -15.95
C HIS A 49 14.48 12.46 -15.77
N ASP A 50 13.22 12.25 -15.39
CA ASP A 50 12.23 13.31 -15.13
C ASP A 50 12.19 13.71 -13.63
N LEU A 51 12.82 12.94 -12.75
CA LEU A 51 12.92 13.27 -11.34
C LEU A 51 13.72 14.57 -11.14
N THR A 52 13.18 15.48 -10.35
CA THR A 52 13.83 16.73 -9.91
C THR A 52 13.58 16.94 -8.42
N ALA A 53 14.28 17.90 -7.81
CA ALA A 53 14.04 18.28 -6.42
C ALA A 53 12.59 18.76 -6.18
N ASP A 54 11.95 19.35 -7.19
CA ASP A 54 10.60 19.91 -7.09
C ASP A 54 9.49 18.92 -7.51
N THR A 55 9.80 17.67 -7.84
CA THR A 55 8.82 16.73 -8.41
C THR A 55 7.55 16.61 -7.56
N VAL A 56 7.66 16.42 -6.24
CA VAL A 56 6.50 16.28 -5.35
C VAL A 56 5.66 17.57 -5.31
N ARG A 57 6.32 18.73 -5.17
CA ARG A 57 5.68 20.05 -5.17
C ARG A 57 4.97 20.33 -6.49
N SER A 58 5.63 20.03 -7.60
CA SER A 58 5.10 20.20 -8.95
C SER A 58 3.87 19.32 -9.20
N TRP A 59 3.86 18.09 -8.67
CA TRP A 59 2.68 17.22 -8.72
C TRP A 59 1.49 17.81 -7.94
N GLY A 60 1.73 18.34 -6.73
CA GLY A 60 0.69 19.02 -5.96
C GLY A 60 0.13 20.25 -6.67
N ALA A 61 1.00 21.13 -7.16
CA ALA A 61 0.60 22.32 -7.91
C ALA A 61 -0.24 21.97 -9.14
N ARG A 62 0.21 21.01 -9.96
CA ARG A 62 -0.54 20.57 -11.16
C ARG A 62 -1.87 19.89 -10.84
N ALA A 63 -1.98 19.24 -9.68
CA ALA A 63 -3.24 18.67 -9.21
C ALA A 63 -4.23 19.75 -8.77
N LEU A 64 -3.73 20.80 -8.11
CA LEU A 64 -4.52 21.99 -7.74
C LEU A 64 -4.96 22.77 -8.98
N ASP A 65 -4.05 23.00 -9.94
CA ASP A 65 -4.39 23.65 -11.21
C ASP A 65 -5.52 22.90 -11.94
N ALA A 66 -5.48 21.57 -11.96
CA ALA A 66 -6.53 20.75 -12.56
C ALA A 66 -7.87 20.86 -11.81
N LEU A 67 -7.84 20.97 -10.48
CA LEU A 67 -9.04 21.27 -9.69
C LEU A 67 -9.58 22.66 -10.02
N ASP A 68 -8.74 23.69 -9.99
CA ASP A 68 -9.13 25.07 -10.24
C ASP A 68 -9.71 25.27 -11.65
N GLU A 69 -9.17 24.58 -12.65
CA GLU A 69 -9.65 24.67 -14.04
C GLU A 69 -10.97 23.92 -14.25
N HIS A 70 -11.11 22.71 -13.70
CA HIS A 70 -12.19 21.80 -14.08
C HIS A 70 -13.28 21.63 -13.02
N ALA A 71 -13.03 21.93 -11.74
CA ALA A 71 -14.00 21.87 -10.65
C ALA A 71 -13.57 22.80 -9.48
N PRO A 72 -13.73 24.12 -9.65
CA PRO A 72 -13.14 25.13 -8.74
C PRO A 72 -13.80 25.22 -7.37
N ASP A 73 -14.87 24.46 -7.11
CA ASP A 73 -15.62 24.49 -5.86
C ASP A 73 -16.18 23.10 -5.49
N ALA A 74 -16.66 22.97 -4.26
CA ALA A 74 -17.22 21.73 -3.74
C ALA A 74 -18.46 21.26 -4.50
N GLU A 75 -19.26 22.19 -5.04
CA GLU A 75 -20.46 21.86 -5.80
C GLU A 75 -20.10 21.20 -7.14
N SER A 76 -19.26 21.85 -7.95
CA SER A 76 -18.81 21.32 -9.23
C SER A 76 -18.02 20.02 -9.08
N PHE A 77 -17.14 19.92 -8.09
CA PHE A 77 -16.39 18.69 -7.82
C PHE A 77 -17.31 17.56 -7.32
N GLY A 78 -18.25 17.89 -6.42
CA GLY A 78 -19.25 16.95 -5.93
C GLY A 78 -20.16 16.42 -7.04
N GLN A 79 -20.63 17.28 -7.95
CA GLN A 79 -21.41 16.88 -9.13
C GLN A 79 -20.66 15.90 -10.04
N VAL A 80 -19.34 16.06 -10.21
CA VAL A 80 -18.54 15.11 -11.00
C VAL A 80 -18.51 13.74 -10.35
N LEU A 81 -18.30 13.70 -9.03
CA LEU A 81 -18.04 12.46 -8.28
C LEU A 81 -19.29 11.81 -7.68
N GLY A 82 -20.44 12.49 -7.72
CA GLY A 82 -21.67 12.04 -7.06
C GLY A 82 -21.64 12.23 -5.54
N LEU A 83 -20.96 13.29 -5.05
CA LEU A 83 -20.96 13.70 -3.65
C LEU A 83 -21.90 14.89 -3.46
N ASP A 84 -22.62 14.95 -2.34
CA ASP A 84 -23.57 16.02 -2.04
C ASP A 84 -23.39 16.64 -0.64
N GLY A 85 -23.98 17.82 -0.46
CA GLY A 85 -24.09 18.53 0.81
C GLY A 85 -22.76 18.69 1.57
N GLU A 86 -22.83 18.49 2.89
CA GLU A 86 -21.69 18.64 3.82
C GLU A 86 -20.53 17.69 3.49
N LEU A 87 -20.82 16.51 2.90
CA LEU A 87 -19.78 15.56 2.51
C LEU A 87 -18.94 16.13 1.37
N ALA A 88 -19.57 16.70 0.34
CA ALA A 88 -18.86 17.34 -0.77
C ALA A 88 -17.98 18.50 -0.30
N GLU A 89 -18.51 19.37 0.56
CA GLU A 89 -17.76 20.49 1.14
C GLU A 89 -16.54 20.02 1.94
N THR A 90 -16.73 19.04 2.82
CA THR A 90 -15.64 18.55 3.67
C THR A 90 -14.58 17.82 2.84
N VAL A 91 -14.99 16.97 1.91
CA VAL A 91 -14.07 16.24 1.03
C VAL A 91 -13.26 17.22 0.18
N TYR A 92 -13.92 18.21 -0.44
CA TYR A 92 -13.24 19.22 -1.26
C TYR A 92 -12.18 19.98 -0.46
N ALA A 93 -12.53 20.51 0.72
CA ALA A 93 -11.61 21.24 1.57
C ALA A 93 -10.40 20.39 1.98
N ARG A 94 -10.62 19.13 2.37
CA ARG A 94 -9.53 18.20 2.74
C ARG A 94 -8.65 17.82 1.56
N VAL A 95 -9.24 17.59 0.38
CA VAL A 95 -8.47 17.28 -0.84
C VAL A 95 -7.52 18.43 -1.17
N ARG A 96 -8.00 19.68 -1.16
CA ARG A 96 -7.14 20.85 -1.39
C ARG A 96 -6.00 20.92 -0.37
N ALA A 97 -6.32 20.86 0.92
CA ALA A 97 -5.32 20.91 1.99
C ALA A 97 -4.27 19.78 1.85
N LYS A 98 -4.71 18.58 1.44
CA LYS A 98 -3.82 17.45 1.18
C LYS A 98 -2.89 17.71 0.01
N LEU A 99 -3.40 18.24 -1.10
CA LEU A 99 -2.59 18.55 -2.29
C LEU A 99 -1.58 19.70 -2.03
N GLU A 100 -1.91 20.62 -1.13
CA GLU A 100 -1.03 21.72 -0.74
C GLU A 100 0.11 21.26 0.19
N SER A 101 -0.15 20.32 1.09
CA SER A 101 0.78 19.95 2.17
C SER A 101 1.49 18.61 1.98
N GLU A 102 0.82 17.60 1.44
CA GLU A 102 1.34 16.24 1.24
C GLU A 102 0.71 15.59 -0.01
N PRO A 103 0.98 16.13 -1.22
CA PRO A 103 0.31 15.68 -2.44
C PRO A 103 0.68 14.25 -2.86
N VAL A 104 1.90 13.81 -2.53
CA VAL A 104 2.40 12.47 -2.83
C VAL A 104 2.74 11.77 -1.52
N GLU A 105 2.09 10.65 -1.22
CA GLU A 105 2.39 9.84 -0.02
C GLU A 105 3.51 8.82 -0.27
N ASP A 106 3.67 8.37 -1.52
CA ASP A 106 4.67 7.38 -1.90
C ASP A 106 5.20 7.60 -3.32
N LEU A 107 6.53 7.74 -3.48
CA LEU A 107 7.19 7.97 -4.77
C LEU A 107 8.17 6.84 -5.13
N ARG A 108 8.05 6.29 -6.33
CA ARG A 108 9.02 5.34 -6.88
C ARG A 108 9.73 5.96 -8.08
N VAL A 109 11.04 6.12 -7.97
CA VAL A 109 11.88 6.50 -9.10
C VAL A 109 11.98 5.30 -10.04
N ASP A 110 11.43 5.46 -11.23
CA ASP A 110 11.28 4.37 -12.17
C ASP A 110 12.50 4.25 -13.08
N PHE A 111 13.17 3.10 -12.99
CA PHE A 111 14.23 2.68 -13.91
C PHE A 111 13.76 1.59 -14.87
N GLU A 112 12.47 1.29 -14.90
CA GLU A 112 11.91 0.20 -15.68
C GLU A 112 11.11 0.72 -16.88
N ASP A 113 9.80 0.44 -17.00
CA ASP A 113 9.04 0.70 -18.22
C ASP A 113 8.96 2.19 -18.61
N GLY A 114 8.94 3.09 -17.63
CA GLY A 114 8.95 4.53 -17.83
C GLY A 114 10.33 5.09 -18.23
N TYR A 115 11.40 4.31 -18.10
CA TYR A 115 12.77 4.76 -18.33
C TYR A 115 13.39 4.13 -19.58
N ARG A 116 13.28 4.82 -20.72
CA ARG A 116 13.67 4.31 -22.05
C ARG A 116 14.72 5.17 -22.73
N GLY A 117 15.45 4.58 -23.68
CA GLY A 117 16.33 5.29 -24.60
C GLY A 117 17.65 5.82 -24.02
N ARG A 118 18.03 5.40 -22.81
CA ARG A 118 19.26 5.86 -22.12
C ARG A 118 20.39 4.85 -22.23
N SER A 119 21.60 5.36 -22.43
CA SER A 119 22.85 4.60 -22.35
C SER A 119 23.13 4.11 -20.93
N ALA A 120 24.07 3.18 -20.78
CA ALA A 120 24.49 2.69 -19.46
C ALA A 120 25.06 3.82 -18.58
N ALA A 121 25.87 4.73 -19.16
CA ALA A 121 26.46 5.84 -18.42
C ALA A 121 25.42 6.87 -17.95
N GLU A 122 24.40 7.15 -18.78
CA GLU A 122 23.28 8.02 -18.37
C GLU A 122 22.46 7.37 -17.24
N GLU A 123 22.19 6.07 -17.32
CA GLU A 123 21.49 5.37 -16.24
C GLU A 123 22.27 5.34 -14.93
N ASP A 124 23.58 5.09 -14.98
CA ASP A 124 24.44 5.17 -13.80
C ASP A 124 24.39 6.58 -13.17
N ALA A 125 24.42 7.63 -14.01
CA ALA A 125 24.34 9.01 -13.55
C ALA A 125 22.98 9.35 -12.94
N ASP A 126 21.89 8.89 -13.56
CA ASP A 126 20.52 9.07 -13.05
C ASP A 126 20.27 8.30 -11.76
N ALA A 127 20.80 7.07 -11.61
CA ALA A 127 20.72 6.30 -10.37
C ALA A 127 21.39 7.04 -9.20
N ALA A 128 22.61 7.53 -9.42
CA ALA A 128 23.34 8.29 -8.41
C ALA A 128 22.65 9.63 -8.11
N ARG A 129 22.10 10.30 -9.12
CA ARG A 129 21.38 11.58 -8.98
C ARG A 129 20.08 11.40 -8.20
N ALA A 130 19.28 10.39 -8.53
CA ALA A 130 18.03 10.09 -7.84
C ALA A 130 18.25 9.81 -6.36
N ALA A 131 19.26 9.01 -6.01
CA ALA A 131 19.61 8.74 -4.62
C ALA A 131 19.97 10.01 -3.84
N ARG A 132 20.73 10.95 -4.45
CA ARG A 132 21.07 12.23 -3.83
C ARG A 132 19.83 13.11 -3.62
N LEU A 133 18.99 13.26 -4.64
CA LEU A 133 17.76 14.06 -4.55
C LEU A 133 16.82 13.55 -3.45
N LEU A 134 16.65 12.23 -3.34
CA LEU A 134 15.81 11.64 -2.28
C LEU A 134 16.44 11.80 -0.90
N ALA A 135 17.77 11.69 -0.78
CA ALA A 135 18.47 11.94 0.48
C ALA A 135 18.36 13.40 0.93
N GLU A 136 18.52 14.35 0.00
CA GLU A 136 18.37 15.79 0.24
C GLU A 136 16.95 16.12 0.70
N ALA A 137 15.93 15.63 -0.04
CA ALA A 137 14.52 15.79 0.34
C ALA A 137 14.19 15.12 1.69
N HIS A 138 14.84 14.01 2.04
CA HIS A 138 14.64 13.40 3.35
C HIS A 138 15.26 14.25 4.46
N ALA A 139 16.45 14.80 4.23
CA ALA A 139 17.18 15.61 5.21
C ALA A 139 16.50 16.96 5.51
N ASP A 140 15.85 17.58 4.52
CA ASP A 140 15.12 18.83 4.69
C ASP A 140 13.63 18.67 5.03
N GLY A 141 13.13 17.43 5.06
CA GLY A 141 11.75 17.09 5.38
C GLY A 141 10.76 17.28 4.23
N SER A 142 11.21 17.48 2.99
CA SER A 142 10.35 17.60 1.81
C SER A 142 10.07 16.26 1.11
N ALA A 143 10.68 15.15 1.54
CA ALA A 143 10.43 13.83 1.00
C ALA A 143 9.01 13.35 1.34
N PRO A 144 8.36 12.59 0.44
CA PRO A 144 7.11 11.93 0.77
C PRO A 144 7.35 10.85 1.85
N PRO A 145 6.32 10.48 2.64
CA PRO A 145 6.44 9.45 3.69
C PRO A 145 7.04 8.13 3.22
N GLY A 146 6.69 7.69 2.01
CA GLY A 146 7.32 6.57 1.31
C GLY A 146 8.07 7.05 0.07
N PHE A 147 9.27 6.52 -0.15
CA PHE A 147 10.01 6.80 -1.38
C PHE A 147 10.99 5.68 -1.72
N GLY A 148 11.42 5.63 -2.98
CA GLY A 148 12.54 4.78 -3.35
C GLY A 148 12.58 4.51 -4.84
N ILE A 149 12.81 3.26 -5.22
CA ILE A 149 13.18 2.89 -6.58
C ILE A 149 12.35 1.71 -7.07
N ARG A 150 11.84 1.80 -8.30
CA ARG A 150 11.49 0.63 -9.09
C ARG A 150 12.68 0.28 -9.96
N MET A 151 13.37 -0.80 -9.60
CA MET A 151 14.53 -1.28 -10.33
C MET A 151 14.11 -1.97 -11.63
N LYS A 152 15.06 -2.27 -12.53
CA LYS A 152 14.77 -3.19 -13.64
C LYS A 152 14.50 -4.60 -13.12
N CYS A 153 13.71 -5.38 -13.87
CA CYS A 153 13.41 -6.77 -13.54
C CYS A 153 14.67 -7.67 -13.56
N MET A 154 14.51 -8.92 -13.08
CA MET A 154 15.60 -9.91 -12.99
C MET A 154 15.72 -10.83 -14.22
N GLU A 155 15.08 -10.48 -15.33
CA GLU A 155 15.16 -11.22 -16.59
C GLU A 155 16.57 -11.14 -17.19
N ALA A 156 17.00 -12.22 -17.85
CA ALA A 156 18.39 -12.38 -18.27
C ALA A 156 18.93 -11.22 -19.12
N ALA A 157 18.10 -10.63 -20.00
CA ALA A 157 18.50 -9.57 -20.90
C ALA A 157 18.85 -8.23 -20.21
N VAL A 158 18.27 -7.97 -19.03
CA VAL A 158 18.43 -6.69 -18.31
C VAL A 158 19.01 -6.85 -16.90
N ARG A 159 19.18 -8.08 -16.43
CA ARG A 159 19.61 -8.42 -15.06
C ARG A 159 20.88 -7.70 -14.62
N GLU A 160 21.96 -7.81 -15.40
CA GLU A 160 23.24 -7.19 -15.02
C GLU A 160 23.12 -5.67 -14.86
N ARG A 161 22.40 -5.04 -15.79
CA ARG A 161 22.09 -3.61 -15.75
C ARG A 161 21.24 -3.26 -14.54
N GLY A 162 20.18 -4.03 -14.26
CA GLY A 162 19.31 -3.83 -13.09
C GLY A 162 20.04 -3.94 -11.75
N ILE A 163 20.93 -4.94 -11.61
CA ILE A 163 21.78 -5.10 -10.42
C ILE A 163 22.69 -3.89 -10.25
N ARG A 164 23.35 -3.44 -11.33
CA ARG A 164 24.25 -2.29 -11.30
C ARG A 164 23.53 -1.01 -10.90
N THR A 165 22.36 -0.74 -11.49
CA THR A 165 21.55 0.45 -11.20
C THR A 165 21.11 0.48 -9.74
N LEU A 166 20.63 -0.65 -9.20
CA LEU A 166 20.26 -0.74 -7.80
C LEU A 166 21.47 -0.53 -6.87
N ASP A 167 22.61 -1.15 -7.17
CA ASP A 167 23.84 -1.00 -6.38
C ASP A 167 24.33 0.45 -6.36
N ILE A 168 24.32 1.15 -7.51
CA ILE A 168 24.69 2.57 -7.59
C ILE A 168 23.73 3.43 -6.78
N PHE A 169 22.41 3.21 -6.92
CA PHE A 169 21.39 3.95 -6.18
C PHE A 169 21.58 3.77 -4.66
N LEU A 170 21.65 2.53 -4.19
CA LEU A 170 21.80 2.22 -2.76
C LEU A 170 23.16 2.71 -2.23
N THR A 171 24.25 2.53 -2.97
CA THR A 171 25.59 3.02 -2.58
C THR A 171 25.60 4.54 -2.45
N ALA A 172 24.99 5.26 -3.40
CA ALA A 172 24.89 6.71 -3.35
C ALA A 172 24.03 7.18 -2.16
N LEU A 173 22.95 6.45 -1.85
CA LEU A 173 22.08 6.75 -0.71
C LEU A 173 22.80 6.54 0.63
N VAL A 174 23.47 5.38 0.82
CA VAL A 174 24.16 5.09 2.09
C VAL A 174 25.38 5.96 2.36
N ARG A 175 25.93 6.61 1.32
CA ARG A 175 26.97 7.63 1.48
C ARG A 175 26.44 8.91 2.14
N GLN A 176 25.14 9.16 2.10
CA GLN A 176 24.50 10.30 2.76
C GLN A 176 24.12 10.00 4.23
N GLY A 177 24.08 8.71 4.61
CA GLY A 177 23.68 8.28 5.94
C GLY A 177 23.09 6.86 5.93
N PRO A 178 22.54 6.37 7.06
CA PRO A 178 21.78 5.11 7.05
C PRO A 178 20.58 5.20 6.09
N PRO A 179 20.09 4.06 5.56
CA PRO A 179 18.87 4.04 4.74
C PRO A 179 17.72 4.79 5.44
N PRO A 180 17.12 5.80 4.79
CA PRO A 180 16.02 6.56 5.37
C PRO A 180 14.83 5.69 5.76
N ALA A 181 14.14 6.07 6.82
CA ALA A 181 12.80 5.54 7.09
C ALA A 181 11.89 5.87 5.88
N GLY A 182 11.07 4.91 5.46
CA GLY A 182 10.24 5.06 4.27
C GLY A 182 10.91 4.67 2.95
N LEU A 183 12.19 4.24 2.96
CA LEU A 183 12.82 3.67 1.77
C LEU A 183 12.14 2.35 1.36
N VAL A 184 11.71 2.28 0.10
CA VAL A 184 11.09 1.10 -0.47
C VAL A 184 11.64 0.80 -1.86
N LEU A 185 12.00 -0.46 -2.07
CA LEU A 185 12.45 -0.99 -3.36
C LEU A 185 11.31 -1.76 -3.99
N THR A 186 11.10 -1.66 -5.30
CA THR A 186 10.09 -2.45 -6.02
C THR A 186 10.77 -3.34 -7.04
N LEU A 187 10.49 -4.65 -6.97
CA LEU A 187 10.95 -5.66 -7.91
C LEU A 187 9.85 -5.94 -8.95
N PRO A 188 10.00 -5.49 -10.21
CA PRO A 188 9.00 -5.72 -11.25
C PRO A 188 9.15 -7.05 -11.97
N LYS A 189 8.13 -7.43 -12.74
CA LYS A 189 8.07 -8.58 -13.65
C LYS A 189 8.61 -9.87 -13.02
N VAL A 190 8.22 -10.12 -11.76
CA VAL A 190 8.53 -11.37 -11.09
C VAL A 190 7.67 -12.46 -11.71
N THR A 191 8.28 -13.58 -12.06
CA THR A 191 7.66 -14.77 -12.67
C THR A 191 7.81 -15.98 -11.75
N TYR A 192 8.95 -16.09 -11.06
CA TYR A 192 9.32 -17.22 -10.22
C TYR A 192 9.90 -16.78 -8.85
N PRO A 193 9.65 -17.51 -7.73
CA PRO A 193 10.21 -17.22 -6.41
C PRO A 193 11.75 -17.11 -6.37
N GLU A 194 12.43 -17.74 -7.31
CA GLU A 194 13.88 -17.70 -7.48
C GLU A 194 14.38 -16.28 -7.80
N GLN A 195 13.59 -15.47 -8.52
CA GLN A 195 13.93 -14.06 -8.77
C GLN A 195 13.84 -13.24 -7.47
N VAL A 196 12.90 -13.56 -6.58
CA VAL A 196 12.78 -12.96 -5.25
C VAL A 196 13.97 -13.37 -4.37
N SER A 197 14.33 -14.65 -4.39
CA SER A 197 15.51 -15.18 -3.68
C SER A 197 16.81 -14.53 -4.18
N ALA A 198 16.92 -14.26 -5.47
CA ALA A 198 18.08 -13.57 -6.05
C ALA A 198 18.20 -12.13 -5.53
N LEU A 199 17.09 -11.40 -5.38
CA LEU A 199 17.10 -10.08 -4.77
C LEU A 199 17.47 -10.13 -3.28
N ASP A 200 16.96 -11.10 -2.52
CA ASP A 200 17.39 -11.31 -1.12
C ASP A 200 18.91 -11.54 -1.01
N VAL A 201 19.50 -12.35 -1.90
CA VAL A 201 20.96 -12.57 -1.94
C VAL A 201 21.70 -11.26 -2.22
N LEU A 202 21.22 -10.45 -3.16
CA LEU A 202 21.81 -9.16 -3.51
C LEU A 202 21.77 -8.20 -2.31
N LEU A 203 20.58 -8.00 -1.72
CA LEU A 203 20.40 -7.08 -0.58
C LEU A 203 21.18 -7.55 0.65
N SER A 204 21.20 -8.86 0.94
CA SER A 204 21.99 -9.42 2.05
C SER A 204 23.50 -9.27 1.85
N ARG A 205 23.99 -9.22 0.60
CA ARG A 205 25.40 -8.91 0.30
C ARG A 205 25.68 -7.42 0.46
N PHE A 206 24.77 -6.58 -0.02
CA PHE A 206 24.86 -5.14 0.12
C PHE A 206 24.89 -4.72 1.60
N GLU A 207 23.94 -5.22 2.40
CA GLU A 207 23.87 -4.96 3.84
C GLU A 207 25.16 -5.35 4.57
N ARG A 208 25.75 -6.52 4.27
CA ARG A 208 27.04 -6.93 4.85
C ARG A 208 28.19 -6.03 4.42
N THR A 209 28.21 -5.61 3.16
CA THR A 209 29.26 -4.72 2.61
C THR A 209 29.22 -3.35 3.29
N HIS A 210 28.02 -2.86 3.57
CA HIS A 210 27.78 -1.55 4.18
C HIS A 210 27.47 -1.61 5.70
N GLN A 211 27.66 -2.76 6.33
CA GLN A 211 27.46 -2.98 7.78
C GLN A 211 26.06 -2.59 8.27
N LEU A 212 25.04 -2.78 7.43
CA LEU A 212 23.64 -2.56 7.78
C LEU A 212 23.07 -3.80 8.52
N PRO A 213 22.09 -3.62 9.43
CA PRO A 213 21.37 -4.74 10.01
C PRO A 213 20.73 -5.63 8.94
N HIS A 214 20.72 -6.94 9.17
CA HIS A 214 20.03 -7.87 8.27
C HIS A 214 18.54 -7.51 8.16
N GLY A 215 18.05 -7.33 6.94
CA GLY A 215 16.65 -6.97 6.70
C GLY A 215 16.34 -5.48 6.80
N ALA A 216 17.37 -4.62 6.92
CA ALA A 216 17.22 -3.17 6.84
C ALA A 216 16.63 -2.73 5.50
N LEU A 217 16.93 -3.47 4.42
CA LEU A 217 16.37 -3.25 3.08
C LEU A 217 15.22 -4.22 2.80
N GLY A 218 14.01 -3.69 2.82
CA GLY A 218 12.80 -4.38 2.38
C GLY A 218 12.44 -4.05 0.93
N PHE A 219 11.52 -4.82 0.33
CA PHE A 219 11.04 -4.57 -1.02
C PHE A 219 9.59 -5.00 -1.23
N GLU A 220 8.97 -4.39 -2.23
CA GLU A 220 7.67 -4.75 -2.82
C GLU A 220 7.88 -5.64 -4.04
N ILE A 221 6.91 -6.53 -4.28
CA ILE A 221 6.87 -7.40 -5.45
C ILE A 221 5.76 -6.92 -6.38
N GLN A 222 6.09 -6.57 -7.61
CA GLN A 222 5.08 -6.26 -8.63
C GLN A 222 4.53 -7.58 -9.18
N VAL A 223 3.23 -7.80 -8.95
CA VAL A 223 2.48 -8.97 -9.40
C VAL A 223 1.85 -8.62 -10.75
N GLU A 224 2.58 -8.94 -11.81
CA GLU A 224 2.18 -8.56 -13.17
C GLU A 224 2.44 -9.61 -14.25
N THR A 225 2.90 -10.79 -13.85
CA THR A 225 2.97 -11.97 -14.72
C THR A 225 1.89 -12.97 -14.28
N SER A 226 1.36 -13.75 -15.22
CA SER A 226 0.36 -14.77 -14.86
C SER A 226 0.95 -15.86 -13.96
N GLN A 227 2.23 -16.19 -14.15
CA GLN A 227 2.96 -17.19 -13.37
C GLN A 227 3.23 -16.74 -11.93
N ALA A 228 3.28 -15.43 -11.67
CA ALA A 228 3.30 -14.90 -10.30
C ALA A 228 1.99 -15.13 -9.54
N VAL A 229 0.88 -15.39 -10.24
CA VAL A 229 -0.40 -15.76 -9.62
C VAL A 229 -0.54 -17.28 -9.54
N LEU A 230 -0.30 -17.98 -10.66
CA LEU A 230 -0.47 -19.42 -10.77
C LEU A 230 0.71 -20.05 -11.53
N GLY A 231 1.47 -20.90 -10.83
CA GLY A 231 2.58 -21.64 -11.40
C GLY A 231 2.14 -22.72 -12.39
N PRO A 232 3.06 -23.23 -13.23
CA PRO A 232 2.75 -24.27 -14.22
C PRO A 232 2.32 -25.61 -13.60
N ASP A 233 2.57 -25.82 -12.31
CA ASP A 233 2.15 -26.98 -11.52
C ASP A 233 0.81 -26.78 -10.80
N GLY A 234 0.13 -25.65 -11.03
CA GLY A 234 -1.11 -25.28 -10.35
C GLY A 234 -0.92 -24.67 -8.96
N THR A 235 0.32 -24.42 -8.51
CA THR A 235 0.59 -23.78 -7.22
C THR A 235 0.32 -22.28 -7.28
N VAL A 236 -0.35 -21.73 -6.26
CA VAL A 236 -0.31 -20.28 -5.97
C VAL A 236 1.11 -19.87 -5.57
N THR A 237 1.80 -19.15 -6.46
CA THR A 237 3.23 -18.82 -6.30
C THR A 237 3.49 -17.65 -5.36
N LEU A 238 2.51 -16.76 -5.14
CA LEU A 238 2.66 -15.59 -4.26
C LEU A 238 3.07 -15.93 -2.83
N ALA A 239 2.50 -16.97 -2.22
CA ALA A 239 2.89 -17.40 -0.88
C ALA A 239 4.37 -17.86 -0.85
N ARG A 240 4.81 -18.58 -1.89
CA ARG A 240 6.22 -18.98 -2.05
C ARG A 240 7.13 -17.78 -2.27
N MET A 241 6.67 -16.75 -2.98
CA MET A 241 7.42 -15.50 -3.18
C MET A 241 7.59 -14.73 -1.87
N ILE A 242 6.54 -14.63 -1.04
CA ILE A 242 6.62 -14.01 0.30
C ILE A 242 7.64 -14.76 1.17
N ASP A 243 7.58 -16.09 1.19
CA ASP A 243 8.56 -16.92 1.92
C ASP A 243 9.99 -16.72 1.39
N ALA A 244 10.16 -16.69 0.06
CA ALA A 244 11.46 -16.48 -0.60
C ALA A 244 12.09 -15.12 -0.28
N ALA A 245 11.28 -14.11 0.09
CA ALA A 245 11.77 -12.81 0.53
C ALA A 245 12.35 -12.81 1.95
N ARG A 246 12.21 -13.91 2.71
CA ARG A 246 12.81 -14.08 4.06
C ARG A 246 12.55 -12.90 5.01
N GLY A 247 11.31 -12.40 5.01
CA GLY A 247 10.88 -11.27 5.86
C GLY A 247 11.14 -9.88 5.29
N ARG A 248 11.70 -9.76 4.07
CA ARG A 248 11.93 -8.48 3.38
C ARG A 248 10.73 -7.97 2.59
N ALA A 249 9.78 -8.86 2.24
CA ALA A 249 8.59 -8.45 1.49
C ALA A 249 7.76 -7.46 2.31
N ARG A 250 7.48 -6.29 1.74
CA ARG A 250 6.68 -5.21 2.35
C ARG A 250 5.32 -5.04 1.70
N GLY A 251 5.22 -5.31 0.40
CA GLY A 251 3.96 -5.21 -0.33
C GLY A 251 3.92 -6.04 -1.61
N LEU A 252 2.71 -6.35 -2.08
CA LEU A 252 2.42 -6.89 -3.39
C LEU A 252 1.67 -5.82 -4.20
N HIS A 253 2.24 -5.40 -5.33
CA HIS A 253 1.66 -4.36 -6.17
C HIS A 253 1.09 -4.97 -7.45
N TYR A 254 -0.20 -4.80 -7.69
CA TYR A 254 -0.82 -5.33 -8.89
C TYR A 254 -0.44 -4.51 -10.14
N GLY A 255 0.21 -5.13 -11.13
CA GLY A 255 0.54 -4.48 -12.40
C GLY A 255 -0.56 -4.68 -13.45
N THR A 256 -1.46 -3.71 -13.57
CA THR A 256 -2.69 -3.82 -14.41
C THR A 256 -2.39 -4.22 -15.86
N PHE A 257 -1.44 -3.54 -16.52
CA PHE A 257 -1.31 -3.62 -17.98
C PHE A 257 -0.50 -4.84 -18.43
N ASP A 258 0.64 -5.11 -17.80
CA ASP A 258 1.44 -6.30 -18.10
C ASP A 258 0.66 -7.59 -17.80
N TYR A 259 -0.05 -7.64 -16.66
CA TYR A 259 -0.85 -8.81 -16.30
C TYR A 259 -1.98 -9.05 -17.30
N SER A 260 -2.77 -8.02 -17.61
CA SER A 260 -3.92 -8.15 -18.50
C SER A 260 -3.49 -8.42 -19.95
N ALA A 261 -2.38 -7.83 -20.40
CA ALA A 261 -1.79 -8.13 -21.70
C ALA A 261 -1.31 -9.59 -21.79
N ALA A 262 -0.65 -10.11 -20.74
CA ALA A 262 -0.22 -11.51 -20.69
C ALA A 262 -1.37 -12.52 -20.76
N LEU A 263 -2.58 -12.11 -20.36
CA LEU A 263 -3.81 -12.91 -20.47
C LEU A 263 -4.58 -12.70 -21.77
N GLY A 264 -4.08 -11.87 -22.68
CA GLY A 264 -4.73 -11.58 -23.95
C GLY A 264 -5.94 -10.66 -23.84
N VAL A 265 -6.07 -9.89 -22.74
CA VAL A 265 -7.12 -8.87 -22.62
C VAL A 265 -6.82 -7.75 -23.61
N ALA A 266 -7.77 -7.48 -24.51
CA ALA A 266 -7.64 -6.43 -25.50
C ALA A 266 -7.47 -5.06 -24.84
N ALA A 267 -6.67 -4.18 -25.45
CA ALA A 267 -6.27 -2.90 -24.86
C ALA A 267 -7.44 -2.04 -24.35
N ALA A 268 -8.56 -2.01 -25.08
CA ALA A 268 -9.76 -1.24 -24.69
C ALA A 268 -10.49 -1.79 -23.45
N HIS A 269 -10.15 -3.00 -23.00
CA HIS A 269 -10.74 -3.66 -21.84
C HIS A 269 -9.74 -3.85 -20.68
N GLN A 270 -8.49 -3.38 -20.83
CA GLN A 270 -7.52 -3.41 -19.75
C GLN A 270 -7.92 -2.40 -18.67
N SER A 271 -8.24 -2.90 -17.48
CA SER A 271 -8.66 -2.10 -16.34
C SER A 271 -8.33 -2.84 -15.04
N SER A 272 -8.11 -2.09 -13.95
CA SER A 272 -7.87 -2.67 -12.63
C SER A 272 -9.11 -3.35 -12.05
N ASP A 273 -10.30 -3.17 -12.62
CA ASP A 273 -11.54 -3.86 -12.24
C ASP A 273 -11.97 -4.98 -13.20
N HIS A 274 -11.13 -5.31 -14.18
CA HIS A 274 -11.39 -6.44 -15.07
C HIS A 274 -11.46 -7.77 -14.27
N PRO A 275 -12.33 -8.75 -14.62
CA PRO A 275 -12.43 -10.02 -13.89
C PRO A 275 -11.11 -10.80 -13.75
N ALA A 276 -10.20 -10.66 -14.73
CA ALA A 276 -8.85 -11.21 -14.62
C ALA A 276 -8.02 -10.54 -13.51
N ALA A 277 -8.12 -9.21 -13.38
CA ALA A 277 -7.51 -8.46 -12.29
C ALA A 277 -8.10 -8.88 -10.94
N ASP A 278 -9.41 -9.09 -10.89
CA ASP A 278 -10.09 -9.57 -9.68
C ASP A 278 -9.59 -10.94 -9.23
N HIS A 279 -9.35 -11.86 -10.17
CA HIS A 279 -8.78 -13.17 -9.84
C HIS A 279 -7.39 -13.02 -9.21
N ALA A 280 -6.48 -12.30 -9.88
CA ALA A 280 -5.13 -12.05 -9.36
C ALA A 280 -5.16 -11.43 -7.96
N LYS A 281 -5.98 -10.39 -7.80
CA LYS A 281 -6.11 -9.64 -6.55
C LYS A 281 -6.70 -10.49 -5.42
N SER A 282 -7.71 -11.32 -5.69
CA SER A 282 -8.21 -12.25 -4.68
C SER A 282 -7.14 -13.26 -4.23
N VAL A 283 -6.31 -13.76 -5.16
CA VAL A 283 -5.19 -14.66 -4.81
C VAL A 283 -4.11 -13.90 -4.00
N MET A 284 -3.78 -12.67 -4.38
CA MET A 284 -2.85 -11.81 -3.62
C MET A 284 -3.34 -11.58 -2.19
N GLN A 285 -4.63 -11.31 -2.01
CA GLN A 285 -5.23 -11.10 -0.69
C GLN A 285 -5.07 -12.30 0.22
N VAL A 286 -5.43 -13.49 -0.27
CA VAL A 286 -5.32 -14.71 0.53
C VAL A 286 -3.86 -15.06 0.81
N ALA A 287 -2.95 -14.84 -0.14
CA ALA A 287 -1.53 -15.09 0.05
C ALA A 287 -0.87 -14.14 1.06
N ALA A 288 -1.29 -12.87 1.11
CA ALA A 288 -0.71 -11.86 1.98
C ALA A 288 -1.37 -11.79 3.38
N ALA A 289 -2.59 -12.30 3.55
CA ALA A 289 -3.34 -12.21 4.79
C ALA A 289 -2.53 -12.73 6.00
N GLY A 290 -2.43 -11.90 7.04
CA GLY A 290 -1.69 -12.22 8.26
C GLY A 290 -0.17 -12.12 8.14
N THR A 291 0.42 -12.03 6.95
CA THR A 291 1.89 -12.05 6.76
C THR A 291 2.58 -10.72 7.08
N GLY A 292 1.81 -9.64 7.23
CA GLY A 292 2.31 -8.27 7.33
C GLY A 292 2.67 -7.63 5.98
N VAL A 293 2.58 -8.38 4.88
CA VAL A 293 2.75 -7.87 3.51
C VAL A 293 1.50 -7.12 3.08
N ARG A 294 1.67 -5.88 2.62
CA ARG A 294 0.59 -5.01 2.18
C ARG A 294 0.19 -5.25 0.73
N LEU A 295 -0.95 -4.71 0.35
CA LEU A 295 -1.46 -4.80 -1.02
C LEU A 295 -1.63 -3.41 -1.60
N SER A 296 -1.19 -3.26 -2.85
CA SER A 296 -1.52 -2.12 -3.70
C SER A 296 -2.30 -2.59 -4.92
N ASP A 297 -3.40 -1.90 -5.21
CA ASP A 297 -4.11 -2.03 -6.47
C ASP A 297 -3.28 -1.42 -7.60
N GLY A 298 -3.67 -1.70 -8.84
CA GLY A 298 -3.03 -1.14 -10.02
C GLY A 298 -3.52 0.25 -10.39
N SER A 299 -3.11 0.67 -11.58
CA SER A 299 -3.34 2.01 -12.13
C SER A 299 -4.48 2.07 -13.15
N SER A 300 -4.93 3.30 -13.46
CA SER A 300 -5.65 3.64 -14.68
C SER A 300 -4.77 4.46 -15.62
N ASN A 301 -4.70 4.06 -16.90
CA ASN A 301 -4.00 4.78 -17.96
C ASN A 301 -4.91 5.78 -18.69
N VAL A 302 -6.18 5.90 -18.27
CA VAL A 302 -7.07 6.95 -18.75
C VAL A 302 -6.72 8.23 -18.01
N LEU A 303 -5.89 9.06 -18.66
CA LEU A 303 -5.37 10.28 -18.06
C LEU A 303 -6.39 11.42 -18.14
N PRO A 304 -6.60 12.17 -17.05
CA PRO A 304 -7.44 13.37 -17.04
C PRO A 304 -6.71 14.52 -17.75
N VAL A 305 -6.80 14.56 -19.08
CA VAL A 305 -6.20 15.58 -19.95
C VAL A 305 -7.18 16.03 -21.04
N GLY A 306 -7.06 17.29 -21.47
CA GLY A 306 -7.94 17.91 -22.47
C GLY A 306 -9.00 18.80 -21.82
N GLY A 307 -10.10 19.08 -22.53
CA GLY A 307 -11.17 19.93 -22.00
C GLY A 307 -11.95 19.29 -20.85
N THR A 308 -12.63 20.13 -20.06
CA THR A 308 -13.40 19.76 -18.87
C THR A 308 -14.25 18.49 -19.01
N PRO A 309 -15.01 18.25 -20.11
CA PRO A 309 -15.80 17.02 -20.24
C PRO A 309 -14.96 15.73 -20.19
N LYS A 310 -13.77 15.72 -20.83
CA LYS A 310 -12.87 14.56 -20.84
C LYS A 310 -12.20 14.34 -19.49
N VAL A 311 -11.81 15.44 -18.84
CA VAL A 311 -11.24 15.39 -17.48
C VAL A 311 -12.26 14.82 -16.50
N HIS A 312 -13.51 15.29 -16.56
CA HIS A 312 -14.59 14.77 -15.72
C HIS A 312 -14.89 13.29 -15.97
N GLU A 313 -14.83 12.82 -17.22
CA GLU A 313 -14.97 11.40 -17.55
C GLU A 313 -13.85 10.56 -16.92
N ALA A 314 -12.59 10.97 -17.10
CA ALA A 314 -11.45 10.30 -16.50
C ALA A 314 -11.50 10.33 -14.95
N TRP A 315 -11.96 11.43 -14.37
CA TRP A 315 -12.17 11.58 -12.93
C TRP A 315 -13.24 10.64 -12.37
N ARG A 316 -14.39 10.51 -13.04
CA ARG A 316 -15.43 9.55 -12.65
C ARG A 316 -14.92 8.12 -12.69
N LEU A 317 -14.23 7.75 -13.77
CA LEU A 317 -13.63 6.43 -13.91
C LEU A 317 -12.62 6.17 -12.79
N HIS A 318 -11.68 7.08 -12.59
CA HIS A 318 -10.64 6.93 -11.57
C HIS A 318 -11.23 6.84 -10.16
N TYR A 319 -12.12 7.76 -9.79
CA TYR A 319 -12.84 7.73 -8.51
C TYR A 319 -13.55 6.39 -8.27
N GLY A 320 -14.28 5.88 -9.27
CA GLY A 320 -14.97 4.60 -9.19
C GLY A 320 -14.02 3.41 -8.97
N LEU A 321 -12.90 3.37 -9.69
CA LEU A 321 -11.89 2.33 -9.53
C LEU A 321 -11.27 2.36 -8.12
N VAL A 322 -10.93 3.54 -7.60
CA VAL A 322 -10.38 3.69 -6.24
C VAL A 322 -11.40 3.29 -5.18
N ARG A 323 -12.65 3.74 -5.30
CA ARG A 323 -13.76 3.36 -4.41
C ARG A 323 -13.95 1.85 -4.35
N ARG A 324 -13.89 1.19 -5.51
CA ARG A 324 -14.01 -0.26 -5.63
C ARG A 324 -12.83 -0.99 -4.98
N ALA A 325 -11.61 -0.48 -5.14
CA ALA A 325 -10.41 -1.02 -4.50
C ALA A 325 -10.54 -0.97 -2.96
N LEU A 326 -10.93 0.19 -2.42
CA LEU A 326 -11.13 0.39 -0.98
C LEU A 326 -12.19 -0.56 -0.40
N ALA A 327 -13.33 -0.70 -1.08
CA ALA A 327 -14.38 -1.64 -0.69
C ALA A 327 -13.91 -3.11 -0.67
N ARG A 328 -12.86 -3.43 -1.43
CA ARG A 328 -12.24 -4.74 -1.47
C ARG A 328 -11.01 -4.84 -0.55
N ALA A 329 -10.74 -3.89 0.33
CA ALA A 329 -9.56 -3.86 1.21
C ALA A 329 -8.20 -3.73 0.47
N TYR A 330 -8.20 -3.07 -0.69
CA TYR A 330 -7.00 -2.51 -1.32
C TYR A 330 -6.90 -1.03 -0.95
N TRP A 331 -6.05 -0.72 0.04
CA TRP A 331 -5.94 0.61 0.64
C TRP A 331 -4.95 1.54 -0.08
N GLN A 332 -4.14 0.98 -0.97
CA GLN A 332 -3.14 1.67 -1.77
C GLN A 332 -3.42 1.39 -3.25
N GLY A 333 -3.14 2.34 -4.13
CA GLY A 333 -3.23 2.16 -5.59
C GLY A 333 -2.16 2.96 -6.32
N TRP A 334 -2.22 2.99 -7.65
CA TRP A 334 -1.21 3.69 -8.45
C TRP A 334 -1.81 4.87 -9.20
N ASP A 335 -1.14 6.02 -9.14
CA ASP A 335 -1.52 7.20 -9.92
C ASP A 335 -0.40 7.54 -10.91
N MET A 336 -0.77 7.66 -12.18
CA MET A 336 0.15 7.87 -13.31
C MET A 336 0.27 9.35 -13.71
N HIS A 337 -0.61 10.22 -13.20
CA HIS A 337 -0.64 11.63 -13.57
C HIS A 337 -1.10 12.53 -12.41
N PRO A 338 -0.55 13.74 -12.24
CA PRO A 338 -0.94 14.64 -11.15
C PRO A 338 -2.43 14.91 -11.03
N ALA A 339 -3.11 15.08 -12.17
CA ALA A 339 -4.56 15.32 -12.18
C ALA A 339 -5.41 14.09 -11.80
N GLN A 340 -4.83 12.93 -11.45
CA GLN A 340 -5.53 11.82 -10.79
C GLN A 340 -5.56 11.97 -9.26
N LEU A 341 -4.65 12.75 -8.68
CA LEU A 341 -4.57 12.95 -7.23
C LEU A 341 -5.85 13.53 -6.60
N PRO A 342 -6.56 14.50 -7.23
CA PRO A 342 -7.81 15.01 -6.67
C PRO A 342 -8.83 13.90 -6.43
N THR A 343 -9.00 12.98 -7.39
CA THR A 343 -9.98 11.90 -7.29
C THR A 343 -9.48 10.71 -6.48
N ARG A 344 -8.17 10.48 -6.36
CA ARG A 344 -7.57 9.57 -5.37
C ARG A 344 -8.00 9.96 -3.96
N TYR A 345 -7.68 11.20 -3.57
CA TYR A 345 -7.96 11.67 -2.22
C TYR A 345 -9.45 11.83 -1.97
N ALA A 346 -10.22 12.29 -2.96
CA ALA A 346 -11.67 12.36 -2.82
C ALA A 346 -12.29 10.99 -2.53
N ALA A 347 -11.89 9.94 -3.26
CA ALA A 347 -12.38 8.58 -3.05
C ALA A 347 -12.05 8.05 -1.66
N VAL A 348 -10.80 8.25 -1.20
CA VAL A 348 -10.34 7.81 0.13
C VAL A 348 -11.07 8.58 1.24
N PHE A 349 -11.17 9.91 1.11
CA PHE A 349 -11.77 10.75 2.14
C PHE A 349 -13.27 10.51 2.24
N ALA A 350 -13.98 10.44 1.12
CA ALA A 350 -15.39 10.06 1.13
C ALA A 350 -15.59 8.69 1.78
N PHE A 351 -14.76 7.69 1.45
CA PHE A 351 -14.87 6.33 1.99
C PHE A 351 -14.77 6.29 3.52
N HIS A 352 -13.75 6.92 4.10
CA HIS A 352 -13.59 6.90 5.55
C HIS A 352 -14.65 7.76 6.26
N ARG A 353 -15.08 8.89 5.67
CA ARG A 353 -16.08 9.76 6.28
C ARG A 353 -17.48 9.16 6.27
N GLU A 354 -17.89 8.53 5.17
CA GLU A 354 -19.17 7.81 5.08
C GLU A 354 -19.28 6.72 6.15
N LEU A 355 -18.17 6.03 6.44
CA LEU A 355 -18.14 4.92 7.38
C LEU A 355 -17.92 5.34 8.84
N LEU A 356 -17.47 6.57 9.10
CA LEU A 356 -17.13 7.05 10.45
C LEU A 356 -18.30 6.88 11.44
N PRO A 357 -19.54 7.37 11.18
CA PRO A 357 -20.60 7.35 12.19
C PRO A 357 -20.93 5.93 12.67
N ALA A 358 -21.08 4.99 11.73
CA ALA A 358 -21.38 3.60 12.04
C ALA A 358 -20.20 2.90 12.72
N ALA A 359 -18.96 3.16 12.27
CA ALA A 359 -17.78 2.54 12.84
C ALA A 359 -17.51 3.00 14.28
N ALA A 360 -17.61 4.31 14.52
CA ALA A 360 -17.42 4.91 15.83
C ALA A 360 -18.48 4.44 16.83
N SER A 361 -19.77 4.47 16.44
CA SER A 361 -20.86 4.04 17.32
C SER A 361 -20.77 2.55 17.70
N ARG A 362 -20.45 1.68 16.73
CA ARG A 362 -20.29 0.23 16.98
C ARG A 362 -19.11 -0.07 17.89
N LEU A 363 -17.97 0.58 17.64
CA LEU A 363 -16.78 0.39 18.46
C LEU A 363 -17.00 0.91 19.90
N ALA A 364 -17.71 2.03 20.06
CA ALA A 364 -18.11 2.55 21.37
C ALA A 364 -19.04 1.58 22.11
N ALA A 365 -20.05 1.01 21.43
CA ALA A 365 -20.95 0.04 22.03
C ALA A 365 -20.20 -1.23 22.47
N TYR A 366 -19.28 -1.73 21.64
CA TYR A 366 -18.41 -2.85 21.97
C TYR A 366 -17.54 -2.57 23.20
N ALA A 367 -16.85 -1.43 23.23
CA ALA A 367 -15.98 -1.04 24.34
C ALA A 367 -16.74 -0.93 25.67
N ASN A 368 -17.98 -0.42 25.63
CA ASN A 368 -18.83 -0.25 26.80
C ASN A 368 -19.73 -1.46 27.11
N SER A 369 -19.58 -2.59 26.41
CA SER A 369 -20.47 -3.76 26.54
C SER A 369 -21.97 -3.43 26.43
N THR A 370 -22.32 -2.44 25.60
CA THR A 370 -23.70 -1.99 25.44
C THR A 370 -24.41 -2.83 24.37
N PRO A 371 -25.59 -3.41 24.65
CA PRO A 371 -26.35 -4.16 23.66
C PRO A 371 -26.74 -3.29 22.46
N GLY A 372 -26.58 -3.81 21.24
CA GLY A 372 -26.91 -3.14 20.00
C GLY A 372 -27.58 -4.07 18.98
N GLN A 373 -27.95 -3.53 17.82
CA GLN A 373 -28.54 -4.31 16.72
C GLN A 373 -27.54 -5.25 16.04
N VAL A 374 -26.24 -4.95 16.16
CA VAL A 374 -25.13 -5.75 15.64
C VAL A 374 -24.37 -6.33 16.83
N LEU A 375 -24.16 -7.64 16.84
CA LEU A 375 -23.29 -8.29 17.82
C LEU A 375 -21.85 -8.19 17.33
N ASP A 376 -21.11 -7.23 17.89
CA ASP A 376 -19.68 -7.08 17.60
C ASP A 376 -18.82 -8.01 18.48
N GLU A 377 -17.79 -8.58 17.86
CA GLU A 377 -16.86 -9.53 18.43
C GLU A 377 -15.42 -8.97 18.35
N PRO A 378 -14.45 -9.55 19.08
CA PRO A 378 -13.01 -9.28 18.93
C PRO A 378 -12.52 -8.96 17.50
N ALA A 379 -12.93 -9.77 16.52
CA ALA A 379 -12.52 -9.61 15.13
C ALA A 379 -13.15 -8.38 14.46
N THR A 380 -14.42 -8.08 14.72
CA THR A 380 -15.08 -6.92 14.13
C THR A 380 -14.65 -5.63 14.81
N ALA A 381 -14.43 -5.63 16.13
CA ALA A 381 -13.85 -4.50 16.85
C ALA A 381 -12.46 -4.12 16.31
N ARG A 382 -11.61 -5.12 16.04
CA ARG A 382 -10.31 -4.91 15.39
C ARG A 382 -10.47 -4.27 14.01
N ALA A 383 -11.40 -4.77 13.19
CA ALA A 383 -11.63 -4.23 11.85
C ALA A 383 -12.14 -2.78 11.89
N LEU A 384 -13.10 -2.47 12.77
CA LEU A 384 -13.62 -1.12 12.97
C LEU A 384 -12.51 -0.16 13.42
N SER A 385 -11.69 -0.59 14.38
CA SER A 385 -10.56 0.20 14.87
C SER A 385 -9.52 0.47 13.78
N ALA A 386 -9.09 -0.58 13.05
CA ALA A 386 -8.13 -0.45 11.96
C ALA A 386 -8.65 0.49 10.86
N GLN A 387 -9.95 0.50 10.59
CA GLN A 387 -10.58 1.40 9.62
C GLN A 387 -10.52 2.87 10.06
N LEU A 388 -10.76 3.14 11.35
CA LEU A 388 -10.64 4.49 11.92
C LEU A 388 -9.18 4.97 11.92
N LEU A 389 -8.23 4.11 12.29
CA LEU A 389 -6.80 4.41 12.23
C LEU A 389 -6.34 4.76 10.80
N ARG A 390 -6.77 4.00 9.78
CA ARG A 390 -6.47 4.33 8.38
C ARG A 390 -7.03 5.69 7.98
N GLY A 391 -8.26 6.02 8.42
CA GLY A 391 -8.86 7.32 8.16
C GLY A 391 -8.10 8.48 8.81
N LEU A 392 -7.55 8.27 10.01
CA LEU A 392 -6.66 9.22 10.69
C LEU A 392 -5.32 9.36 9.95
N ASP A 393 -4.71 8.24 9.57
CA ASP A 393 -3.37 8.22 8.96
C ASP A 393 -3.32 8.86 7.57
N CYS A 394 -4.39 8.79 6.78
CA CYS A 394 -4.46 9.46 5.47
C CYS A 394 -4.98 10.91 5.54
N GLY A 395 -5.51 11.34 6.69
CA GLY A 395 -6.08 12.69 6.89
C GLY A 395 -7.56 12.83 6.51
N ALA A 396 -8.26 11.72 6.26
CA ALA A 396 -9.71 11.72 6.01
C ALA A 396 -10.52 12.11 7.25
N LEU A 397 -9.98 11.77 8.43
CA LEU A 397 -10.59 11.95 9.74
C LEU A 397 -9.62 12.70 10.66
N ASP A 398 -10.15 13.48 11.61
CA ASP A 398 -9.35 14.09 12.67
C ASP A 398 -9.50 13.33 14.00
N ILE A 399 -8.46 13.33 14.83
CA ILE A 399 -8.47 12.65 16.13
C ILE A 399 -9.60 13.16 17.04
N GLY A 400 -9.92 14.46 16.97
CA GLY A 400 -11.01 15.06 17.72
C GLY A 400 -12.40 14.65 17.21
N GLU A 401 -12.57 14.45 15.90
CA GLU A 401 -13.82 13.93 15.33
C GLU A 401 -14.07 12.50 15.81
N VAL A 402 -13.05 11.64 15.71
CA VAL A 402 -13.14 10.25 16.13
C VAL A 402 -13.43 10.16 17.63
N ALA A 403 -12.67 10.87 18.48
CA ALA A 403 -12.86 10.85 19.93
C ALA A 403 -14.25 11.34 20.35
N ARG A 404 -14.80 12.38 19.70
CA ARG A 404 -16.16 12.86 19.99
C ARG A 404 -17.25 11.83 19.65
N GLN A 405 -17.07 11.05 18.59
CA GLN A 405 -18.08 10.09 18.14
C GLN A 405 -17.96 8.72 18.80
N SER A 406 -16.73 8.25 19.08
CA SER A 406 -16.50 6.93 19.67
C SER A 406 -16.27 6.96 21.18
N GLY A 407 -15.85 8.10 21.75
CA GLY A 407 -15.34 8.19 23.12
C GLY A 407 -13.95 7.56 23.30
N LEU A 408 -13.27 7.19 22.21
CA LEU A 408 -11.99 6.48 22.24
C LEU A 408 -10.83 7.37 21.76
N THR A 409 -9.68 7.21 22.39
CA THR A 409 -8.43 7.84 21.98
C THR A 409 -7.74 7.04 20.87
N ARG A 410 -6.74 7.62 20.20
CA ARG A 410 -5.91 6.88 19.24
C ARG A 410 -5.24 5.64 19.88
N ALA A 411 -4.81 5.74 21.14
CA ALA A 411 -4.20 4.61 21.85
C ALA A 411 -5.19 3.46 22.08
N ASP A 412 -6.45 3.77 22.38
CA ASP A 412 -7.50 2.75 22.49
C ASP A 412 -7.75 2.04 21.15
N LEU A 413 -7.74 2.82 20.06
CA LEU A 413 -7.85 2.26 18.72
C LEU A 413 -6.68 1.32 18.41
N GLU A 414 -5.44 1.75 18.66
CA GLU A 414 -4.24 0.94 18.47
C GLU A 414 -4.29 -0.35 19.29
N ALA A 415 -4.80 -0.30 20.52
CA ALA A 415 -5.00 -1.47 21.37
C ALA A 415 -6.02 -2.46 20.78
N PHE A 416 -7.16 -1.99 20.27
CA PHE A 416 -8.14 -2.86 19.58
C PHE A 416 -7.61 -3.42 18.25
N ALA A 417 -6.75 -2.67 17.56
CA ALA A 417 -6.20 -3.05 16.27
C ALA A 417 -5.05 -4.08 16.36
N ALA A 418 -4.42 -4.23 17.53
CA ALA A 418 -3.23 -5.05 17.73
C ALA A 418 -3.41 -6.53 17.29
N PRO A 419 -2.39 -7.13 16.63
CA PRO A 419 -2.39 -8.54 16.27
C PRO A 419 -2.23 -9.44 17.52
N GLY A 420 -2.93 -10.58 17.53
CA GLY A 420 -2.98 -11.54 18.65
C GLY A 420 -4.40 -12.08 18.89
N PRO A 421 -4.65 -12.92 19.93
CA PRO A 421 -5.99 -13.03 20.47
C PRO A 421 -6.38 -11.60 20.84
N ALA A 422 -7.44 -11.03 20.23
CA ALA A 422 -7.80 -9.65 20.53
C ALA A 422 -7.90 -9.53 22.05
N ALA A 423 -7.30 -8.47 22.61
CA ALA A 423 -7.30 -8.26 24.05
C ALA A 423 -8.73 -8.56 24.53
N GLY A 424 -8.87 -9.67 25.26
CA GLY A 424 -10.08 -9.90 26.02
C GLY A 424 -10.28 -8.68 26.89
N LYS A 425 -11.54 -8.34 27.18
CA LYS A 425 -11.93 -7.26 28.08
C LYS A 425 -10.83 -6.98 29.11
N PRO A 426 -10.37 -5.73 29.32
CA PRO A 426 -9.61 -5.44 30.52
C PRO A 426 -10.39 -6.05 31.69
N ALA A 427 -9.73 -6.93 32.43
CA ALA A 427 -10.37 -7.60 33.55
C ALA A 427 -10.79 -6.53 34.56
N ASP A 428 -12.06 -6.57 34.96
CA ASP A 428 -12.55 -5.82 36.12
C ASP A 428 -11.85 -6.26 37.41
#